data_AF-A0A1I1D673-F1
#
_entry.id   AF-A0A1I1D673-F1
#
_cell.length_a   1.000
_cell.length_b   1.000
_cell.length_c   1.000
_cell.angle_alpha   90.00
_cell.angle_beta   90.00
_cell.angle_gamma   90.00
#
_symmetry.space_group_name_H-M   'P 1'
#
loop_
_entity.id
_entity.type
_entity.pdbx_description
1 polymer ?
#
loop_
_entity_poly.entity_id
_entity_poly.type
_entity_poly.pdbx_seq_one_letter_code
_entity_poly.pdbx_strand_id
1 'polypeptide(L)'
;MAAVSLIASCAQTLAASDTAGVRVISVASEERNTDLEVTIWYPASTGDDTVTLGETIFFEGTPARLRAPIRDGIFPLVLLSHGAGLAGHAAGPQYQNSAS
;
A
#
# COMPACT_ATOMS: atom_id res chain seq x y z
N MET A 1 -21.07 32.62 -36.19
CA MET A 1 -19.73 32.19 -35.72
C MET A 1 -19.96 31.33 -34.48
N ALA A 2 -19.91 30.00 -34.61
CA ALA A 2 -20.21 29.09 -33.50
C ALA A 2 -18.94 28.93 -32.63
N ALA A 3 -19.05 29.26 -31.35
CA ALA A 3 -17.96 29.08 -30.40
C ALA A 3 -17.94 27.62 -29.93
N VAL A 4 -16.89 26.88 -30.30
CA VAL A 4 -16.63 25.54 -29.77
C VAL A 4 -15.96 25.71 -28.41
N SER A 5 -16.64 25.33 -27.33
CA SER A 5 -16.06 25.30 -25.99
C SER A 5 -15.32 23.98 -25.78
N LEU A 6 -14.01 24.07 -25.57
CA LEU A 6 -13.15 22.94 -25.23
C LEU A 6 -13.32 22.60 -23.75
N ILE A 7 -13.98 21.49 -23.44
CA ILE A 7 -14.08 20.97 -22.07
C ILE A 7 -12.76 20.27 -21.75
N ALA A 8 -11.83 20.97 -21.13
CA ALA A 8 -10.61 20.38 -20.58
C ALA A 8 -10.99 19.55 -19.34
N SER A 9 -11.11 18.22 -19.50
CA SER A 9 -11.23 17.30 -18.37
C SER A 9 -9.90 17.26 -17.62
N CYS A 10 -9.80 18.04 -16.55
CA CYS A 10 -8.72 17.92 -15.58
C CYS A 10 -8.91 16.59 -14.84
N ALA A 11 -8.16 15.57 -15.24
CA ALA A 11 -8.00 14.39 -14.40
C ALA A 11 -7.24 14.84 -13.14
N GLN A 12 -7.99 15.16 -12.09
CA GLN A 12 -7.41 15.41 -10.78
C GLN A 12 -6.86 14.09 -10.27
N THR A 13 -5.56 13.87 -10.41
CA THR A 13 -4.86 12.90 -9.58
C THR A 13 -4.97 13.40 -8.14
N LEU A 14 -5.94 12.91 -7.37
CA LEU A 14 -5.91 13.03 -5.92
C LEU A 14 -4.73 12.19 -5.44
N ALA A 15 -3.54 12.79 -5.36
CA ALA A 15 -2.50 12.27 -4.51
C ALA A 15 -3.05 12.29 -3.08
N ALA A 16 -3.23 11.11 -2.48
CA ALA A 16 -3.60 11.03 -1.08
C ALA A 16 -2.48 11.70 -0.27
N SER A 17 -2.79 12.85 0.35
CA SER A 17 -1.83 13.57 1.20
C SER A 17 -1.58 12.86 2.54
N ASP A 18 -2.32 11.80 2.82
CA ASP A 18 -2.24 11.04 4.07
C ASP A 18 -1.28 9.85 3.92
N THR A 19 -0.42 9.68 4.92
CA THR A 19 0.44 8.50 5.04
C THR A 19 -0.40 7.22 5.06
N ALA A 20 -0.18 6.34 4.08
CA ALA A 20 -0.93 5.09 3.93
C ALA A 20 -0.67 4.13 5.10
N GLY A 21 -1.69 3.34 5.45
CA GLY A 21 -1.55 2.21 6.34
C GLY A 21 -0.96 0.99 5.63
N VAL A 22 -0.25 0.17 6.40
CA VAL A 22 0.32 -1.09 5.92
C VAL A 22 0.06 -2.22 6.90
N ARG A 23 -0.35 -3.38 6.37
CA ARG A 23 -0.52 -4.64 7.09
C ARG A 23 -0.03 -5.78 6.21
N VAL A 24 0.51 -6.83 6.83
CA VAL A 24 0.80 -8.08 6.13
C VAL A 24 -0.13 -9.15 6.70
N ILE A 25 -0.69 -9.97 5.82
CA ILE A 25 -1.54 -11.09 6.19
C ILE A 25 -1.03 -12.37 5.54
N SER A 26 -1.35 -13.50 6.16
CA SER A 26 -1.19 -14.82 5.56
C SER A 26 -2.50 -15.22 4.89
N VAL A 27 -2.44 -15.67 3.64
CA VAL A 27 -3.59 -16.19 2.88
C VAL A 27 -3.28 -17.60 2.40
N ALA A 28 -4.06 -18.58 2.83
CA ALA A 28 -3.87 -19.97 2.40
C ALA A 28 -4.07 -20.09 0.87
N SER A 29 -3.11 -20.73 0.18
CA SER A 29 -3.21 -21.07 -1.25
C SER A 29 -3.13 -22.58 -1.45
N GLU A 30 -4.28 -23.18 -1.73
CA GLU A 30 -4.36 -24.60 -2.09
C GLU A 30 -3.56 -24.91 -3.35
N GLU A 31 -3.60 -24.01 -4.34
CA GLU A 31 -2.88 -24.16 -5.61
C GLU A 31 -1.36 -24.30 -5.41
N ARG A 32 -0.80 -23.53 -4.47
CA ARG A 32 0.64 -23.58 -4.15
C ARG A 32 1.00 -24.51 -3.00
N ASN A 33 0.01 -25.09 -2.33
CA ASN A 33 0.18 -25.89 -1.10
C ASN A 33 1.02 -25.15 -0.03
N THR A 34 0.88 -23.82 0.03
CA THR A 34 1.56 -22.96 1.00
C THR A 34 0.74 -21.70 1.22
N ASP A 35 0.95 -21.08 2.37
CA ASP A 35 0.47 -19.75 2.66
C ASP A 35 1.19 -18.70 1.79
N LEU A 36 0.42 -17.72 1.32
CA LEU A 36 0.89 -16.53 0.62
C LEU A 36 0.99 -15.37 1.61
N GLU A 37 2.16 -14.74 1.65
CA GLU A 37 2.33 -13.47 2.34
C GLU A 37 1.78 -12.33 1.46
N VAL A 38 0.76 -11.63 1.94
CA VAL A 38 0.12 -10.52 1.20
C VAL A 38 0.30 -9.22 1.98
N THR A 39 0.89 -8.22 1.33
CA THR A 39 0.94 -6.85 1.87
C THR A 39 -0.28 -6.05 1.40
N ILE A 40 -1.02 -5.48 2.35
CA ILE A 40 -2.15 -4.59 2.11
C ILE A 40 -1.73 -3.16 2.42
N TRP A 41 -1.83 -2.30 1.40
CA TRP A 41 -1.72 -0.85 1.52
C TRP A 41 -3.13 -0.25 1.49
N TYR A 42 -3.44 0.65 2.42
CA TYR A 42 -4.80 1.19 2.56
C TYR A 42 -4.82 2.62 3.08
N PRO A 43 -5.89 3.39 2.82
CA PRO A 43 -6.11 4.68 3.48
C PRO A 43 -6.26 4.45 4.99
N ALA A 44 -5.30 4.93 5.78
CA ALA A 44 -5.34 4.82 7.22
C ALA A 44 -5.95 6.06 7.86
N SER A 45 -6.63 5.86 8.99
CA SER A 45 -6.93 6.95 9.92
C SER A 45 -5.65 7.43 10.63
N THR A 46 -5.76 8.55 11.36
CA THR A 46 -4.69 8.99 12.26
C THR A 46 -4.33 7.88 13.26
N GLY A 47 -3.05 7.78 13.56
CA GLY A 47 -2.41 6.77 14.39
C GLY A 47 -0.94 7.11 14.60
N ASP A 48 -0.33 6.55 15.63
CA ASP A 48 0.93 7.10 16.15
C ASP A 48 2.18 6.40 15.58
N ASP A 49 2.04 5.18 15.06
CA ASP A 49 3.17 4.34 14.64
C ASP A 49 3.50 4.50 13.14
N THR A 50 4.25 5.56 12.80
CA THR A 50 4.82 5.72 11.46
C THR A 50 6.16 4.97 11.36
N VAL A 51 6.30 4.15 10.33
CA VAL A 51 7.50 3.38 10.00
C VAL A 51 7.97 3.72 8.59
N THR A 52 9.27 3.62 8.33
CA THR A 52 9.83 3.74 6.97
C THR A 52 10.02 2.35 6.38
N LEU A 53 9.37 2.08 5.25
CA LEU A 53 9.40 0.79 4.56
C LEU A 53 10.26 0.85 3.29
N GLY A 54 11.02 -0.22 3.01
CA GLY A 54 11.82 -0.35 1.79
C GLY A 54 13.12 0.47 1.74
N GLU A 55 13.50 1.12 2.84
CA GLU A 55 14.77 1.86 2.94
C GLU A 55 15.97 0.91 2.80
N THR A 56 16.89 1.24 1.90
CA THR A 56 18.17 0.53 1.75
C THR A 56 19.27 1.52 1.35
N ILE A 57 20.51 1.08 1.26
CA ILE A 57 21.60 1.93 0.73
C ILE A 57 21.39 2.37 -0.73
N PHE A 58 20.47 1.72 -1.46
CA PHE A 58 20.19 2.00 -2.88
C PHE A 58 18.81 2.62 -3.12
N PHE A 59 17.91 2.61 -2.13
CA PHE A 59 16.51 3.02 -2.29
C PHE A 59 16.07 3.84 -1.09
N GLU A 60 15.46 4.99 -1.36
CA GLU A 60 14.79 5.80 -0.35
C GLU A 60 13.52 5.08 0.12
N GLY A 61 13.34 5.02 1.44
CA GLY A 61 12.18 4.39 2.05
C GLY A 61 10.91 5.22 1.93
N THR A 62 9.76 4.56 2.05
CA THR A 62 8.44 5.19 2.04
C THR A 62 7.84 5.19 3.45
N PRO A 63 7.37 6.34 3.97
CA PRO A 63 6.69 6.38 5.26
C PRO A 63 5.32 5.70 5.17
N ALA A 64 4.98 4.88 6.17
CA ALA A 64 3.73 4.16 6.28
C ALA A 64 3.27 4.08 7.74
N ARG A 65 1.97 3.97 7.97
CA ARG A 65 1.38 3.76 9.31
C ARG A 65 1.22 2.26 9.56
N LEU A 66 2.01 1.71 10.48
CA LEU A 66 1.99 0.27 10.74
C LEU A 66 0.71 -0.12 11.48
N ARG A 67 -0.09 -1.04 10.91
CA ARG A 67 -1.31 -1.60 11.54
C ARG A 67 -2.33 -0.55 12.03
N ALA A 68 -2.28 0.68 11.53
CA ALA A 68 -3.26 1.72 11.89
C ALA A 68 -4.69 1.30 11.50
N PRO A 69 -5.73 1.86 12.13
CA PRO A 69 -7.11 1.65 11.70
C PRO A 69 -7.31 2.05 10.23
N ILE A 70 -8.10 1.26 9.49
CA ILE A 70 -8.52 1.63 8.13
C ILE A 70 -9.46 2.84 8.25
N ARG A 71 -9.30 3.82 7.37
CA ARG A 71 -10.21 4.97 7.30
C ARG A 71 -11.62 4.53 6.90
N ASP A 72 -12.63 5.20 7.44
CA ASP A 72 -14.01 4.96 7.01
C ASP A 72 -14.20 5.32 5.52
N GLY A 73 -15.00 4.50 4.83
CA GLY A 73 -15.35 4.69 3.42
C GLY A 73 -15.32 3.41 2.59
N ILE A 74 -15.70 3.53 1.33
CA ILE A 74 -15.57 2.47 0.33
C ILE A 74 -14.44 2.86 -0.62
N PHE A 75 -13.46 1.98 -0.78
CA PHE A 75 -12.30 2.21 -1.63
C PHE A 75 -12.25 1.16 -2.75
N PRO A 76 -11.84 1.53 -3.97
CA PRO A 76 -11.57 0.55 -5.01
C PRO A 76 -10.41 -0.36 -4.57
N LEU A 77 -10.51 -1.66 -4.87
CA LEU A 77 -9.47 -2.63 -4.59
C LEU A 77 -8.60 -2.84 -5.82
N VAL A 78 -7.28 -2.68 -5.66
CA VAL A 78 -6.28 -2.97 -6.69
C VAL A 78 -5.44 -4.15 -6.22
N LEU A 79 -5.40 -5.22 -7.02
CA LEU A 79 -4.55 -6.39 -6.75
C LEU A 79 -3.28 -6.30 -7.61
N LEU A 80 -2.12 -6.30 -6.95
CA LEU A 80 -0.82 -6.32 -7.59
C LEU A 80 -0.16 -7.69 -7.34
N SER A 81 0.08 -8.44 -8.40
CA SER A 81 0.89 -9.67 -8.34
C SER A 81 2.29 -9.35 -8.80
N HIS A 82 3.30 -9.60 -7.97
CA HIS A 82 4.68 -9.48 -8.41
C HIS A 82 5.06 -10.66 -9.33
N GLY A 83 5.92 -10.41 -10.31
CA GLY A 83 6.55 -11.48 -11.11
C GLY A 83 7.64 -12.20 -10.32
N ALA A 84 8.27 -13.21 -10.93
CA ALA A 84 9.44 -13.85 -10.34
C ALA A 84 10.62 -12.86 -10.30
N GLY A 85 11.19 -12.62 -9.12
CA GLY A 85 12.45 -11.88 -8.93
C GLY A 85 12.36 -10.47 -8.33
N LEU A 86 11.16 -9.91 -8.12
CA LEU A 86 10.95 -8.58 -7.51
C LEU A 86 9.89 -8.68 -6.40
N ALA A 87 10.20 -9.43 -5.35
CA ALA A 87 9.45 -9.33 -4.10
C ALA A 87 10.08 -8.19 -3.28
N GLY A 88 9.57 -6.98 -3.45
CA GLY A 88 9.79 -5.94 -2.44
C GLY A 88 9.04 -6.38 -1.19
N HIS A 89 9.70 -7.06 -0.26
CA HIS A 89 9.15 -7.24 1.08
C HIS A 89 9.06 -5.83 1.68
N ALA A 90 7.85 -5.28 1.66
CA ALA A 90 7.58 -3.96 2.25
C ALA A 90 7.85 -3.99 3.76
N ALA A 91 7.75 -5.16 4.40
CA ALA A 91 8.03 -5.37 5.80
C ALA A 91 9.55 -5.29 6.09
N GLY A 92 9.99 -4.18 6.70
CA GLY A 92 11.31 -4.10 7.32
C GLY A 92 11.43 -5.00 8.57
N PRO A 93 12.63 -5.13 9.16
CA PRO A 93 12.92 -6.00 10.32
C PRO A 93 11.97 -5.83 11.51
N GLN A 94 11.33 -4.67 11.62
CA GLN A 94 10.39 -4.34 12.69
C GLN A 94 9.08 -5.14 12.62
N TYR A 95 8.71 -5.68 11.46
CA TYR A 95 7.52 -6.54 11.32
C TYR A 95 7.76 -7.96 11.88
N GLN A 96 8.96 -8.52 11.66
CA GLN A 96 9.33 -9.89 12.06
C GLN A 96 9.21 -10.10 13.58
N ASN A 97 9.44 -9.05 14.38
CA ASN A 97 9.46 -9.12 15.85
C ASN A 97 8.07 -9.01 16.50
N SER A 98 6.99 -8.87 15.72
CA SER A 98 5.62 -8.72 16.23
C SER A 98 4.78 -9.99 16.13
N ALA A 99 5.34 -11.07 15.55
CA ALA A 99 4.67 -12.35 15.31
C ALA A 99 5.10 -13.44 16.30
N SER A 100 5.68 -13.06 17.45
CA SER A 100 6.04 -13.95 18.56
C SER A 100 5.19 -13.66 19.78
#